data_AF-A0A937W7Z7-F1
#
_entry.id   AF-A0A937W7Z7-F1
#
_cell.length_a   1.000
_cell.length_b   1.000
_cell.length_c   1.000
_cell.angle_alpha   90.00
_cell.angle_beta   90.00
_cell.angle_gamma   90.00
#
_symmetry.space_group_name_H-M   'P 1'
#
loop_
_entity.id
_entity.type
_entity.pdbx_description
1 polymer ?
#
loop_
_entity_poly.entity_id
_entity_poly.type
_entity_poly.pdbx_seq_one_letter_code
_entity_poly.pdbx_strand_id
1 'polypeptide(L)' 'MKIIVAKVLDQTHLELSQPIAAKPGKLIQLSIPDEDEDERLWREAAKKHFLEAYDAGDDIYNEL' A
#
# COMPACT_ATOMS: atom_id res chain seq x y z
N MET A 1 -13.89 -4.11 -2.25
CA MET A 1 -13.39 -4.66 -0.98
C MET A 1 -13.78 -6.13 -0.90
N LYS A 2 -12.81 -7.03 -0.79
CA LYS A 2 -13.03 -8.47 -0.66
C LYS A 2 -12.72 -8.93 0.77
N ILE A 3 -13.68 -9.60 1.39
CA ILE A 3 -13.52 -10.19 2.72
C ILE A 3 -13.23 -11.69 2.56
N ILE A 4 -12.13 -12.17 3.15
CA ILE A 4 -11.78 -13.60 3.14
C ILE A 4 -11.51 -14.12 4.55
N VAL A 5 -11.71 -15.42 4.75
CA VAL A 5 -11.35 -16.12 5.99
C VAL A 5 -10.08 -16.91 5.74
N ALA A 6 -9.08 -16.73 6.61
CA ALA A 6 -7.79 -17.39 6.52
C ALA A 6 -7.46 -18.11 7.83
N LYS A 7 -6.65 -19.17 7.74
CA LYS A 7 -6.11 -19.89 8.89
C LYS A 7 -4.68 -19.42 9.16
N VAL A 8 -4.39 -19.09 10.42
CA VAL A 8 -3.03 -18.73 10.85
C VAL A 8 -2.15 -19.97 10.83
N LEU A 9 -1.14 -20.01 9.97
CA LEU A 9 -0.12 -21.07 9.97
C LEU A 9 1.02 -20.75 10.92
N ASP A 10 1.50 -19.50 10.87
CA ASP A 10 2.41 -18.91 11.83
C ASP A 10 2.13 -17.40 11.97
N GLN A 11 2.71 -16.77 12.98
CA GLN A 11 2.42 -15.37 13.34
C GLN A 11 3.25 -14.33 12.56
N THR A 12 4.22 -14.78 11.77
CA THR A 12 5.28 -13.96 11.15
C THR A 12 5.34 -14.08 9.62
N HIS A 13 4.58 -14.98 9.02
CA HIS A 13 4.65 -15.29 7.57
C HIS A 13 4.15 -14.16 6.68
N LEU A 14 3.37 -13.26 7.26
CA LEU A 14 2.93 -12.06 6.59
C LEU A 14 3.91 -10.95 6.97
N GLU A 15 4.41 -10.22 5.98
CA GLU A 15 5.24 -9.02 6.13
C GLU A 15 4.40 -7.86 6.70
N LEU A 16 3.78 -8.10 7.85
CA LEU A 16 3.01 -7.11 8.58
C LEU A 16 3.96 -6.28 9.41
N SER A 17 3.63 -5.00 9.56
CA SER A 17 4.34 -4.11 10.49
C SER A 17 4.31 -4.62 11.93
N GLN A 18 3.35 -5.49 12.26
CA GLN A 18 3.24 -6.15 13.56
C GLN A 18 2.74 -7.59 13.40
N PRO A 19 3.19 -8.53 14.25
CA PRO A 19 2.74 -9.92 14.21
C PRO A 19 1.22 -10.05 14.43
N ILE A 20 0.63 -11.10 13.89
CA ILE A 20 -0.79 -11.39 14.15
C ILE A 20 -0.95 -11.90 15.59
N ALA A 21 -1.75 -11.20 16.40
CA ALA A 21 -2.10 -11.57 17.77
C ALA A 21 -3.09 -12.76 17.85
N ALA A 22 -2.87 -13.81 17.06
CA ALA A 22 -3.69 -15.02 17.02
C ALA A 22 -2.78 -16.26 17.01
N LYS A 23 -3.20 -17.34 17.69
CA LYS A 23 -2.42 -18.57 17.74
C LYS A 23 -2.46 -19.31 16.39
N PRO A 24 -1.40 -20.05 16.03
CA PRO A 24 -1.45 -21.00 14.93
C PRO A 24 -2.69 -21.90 15.01
N GLY A 25 -3.34 -22.12 13.88
CA GLY A 25 -4.57 -22.89 13.75
C GLY A 25 -5.86 -22.09 13.89
N LYS A 26 -5.83 -20.84 14.37
CA LYS A 26 -7.03 -19.99 14.46
C LYS A 26 -7.44 -19.45 13.09
N LEU A 27 -8.75 -19.25 12.92
CA LEU A 27 -9.31 -18.55 11.77
C LEU A 27 -9.36 -17.05 12.06
N ILE A 28 -8.97 -16.26 11.07
CA ILE A 28 -9.03 -14.79 11.08
C ILE A 28 -9.73 -14.30 9.82
N GLN A 29 -10.31 -13.11 9.89
CA GLN A 29 -10.91 -12.44 8.75
C GLN A 29 -9.92 -11.38 8.22
N LEU A 30 -9.66 -11.41 6.92
CA LEU A 30 -8.83 -10.44 6.22
C LEU A 30 -9.73 -9.62 5.31
N SER A 31 -9.55 -8.30 5.34
CA SER A 31 -10.14 -7.39 4.38
C SER A 31 -9.07 -7.01 3.38
N ILE A 32 -9.30 -7.32 2.11
CA ILE A 32 -8.41 -6.98 1.00
C ILE A 32 -9.12 -5.88 0.21
N PRO A 33 -8.57 -4.67 0.10
CA PRO A 33 -9.12 -3.65 -0.79
C PRO A 33 -9.12 -4.18 -2.24
N ASP A 34 -10.04 -3.71 -3.07
CA ASP A 34 -9.99 -4.11 -4.48
C ASP A 34 -8.75 -3.45 -5.13
N GLU A 35 -8.10 -4.15 -6.07
CA GLU A 35 -6.86 -3.69 -6.72
C GLU A 35 -6.96 -2.25 -7.25
N ASP A 36 -8.15 -1.86 -7.75
CA ASP A 36 -8.43 -0.51 -8.25
C ASP A 36 -8.28 0.60 -7.20
N GLU A 37 -8.43 0.30 -5.90
CA GLU A 37 -8.47 1.30 -4.82
C GLU A 37 -7.06 1.61 -4.30
N ASP A 38 -6.24 0.57 -4.07
CA ASP A 38 -4.83 0.74 -3.70
C ASP A 38 -4.01 1.28 -4.87
N GLU A 39 -4.23 0.79 -6.10
CA GLU A 39 -3.49 1.28 -7.27
C GLU A 39 -3.78 2.77 -7.54
N ARG A 40 -5.00 3.25 -7.24
CA ARG A 40 -5.34 4.68 -7.24
C ARG A 40 -4.57 5.48 -6.19
N LEU A 41 -4.52 5.00 -4.95
CA LEU A 41 -3.84 5.71 -3.86
C LEU A 41 -2.33 5.82 -4.09
N TRP A 42 -1.69 4.74 -4.53
CA TRP A 42 -0.27 4.74 -4.86
C TRP A 42 0.04 5.62 -6.07
N ARG A 43 -0.82 5.59 -7.10
CA ARG A 43 -0.70 6.46 -8.27
C ARG A 43 -0.90 7.93 -7.94
N GLU A 44 -1.84 8.26 -7.06
CA GLU A 44 -2.05 9.64 -6.58
C GLU A 44 -0.87 10.14 -5.74
N ALA A 45 -0.37 9.33 -4.81
CA ALA A 45 0.79 9.66 -3.99
C ALA A 45 2.07 9.82 -4.85
N ALA A 46 2.29 8.92 -5.82
CA ALA A 46 3.39 9.01 -6.76
C ALA A 46 3.29 10.25 -7.65
N LYS A 47 2.09 10.59 -8.15
CA LYS A 47 1.86 11.80 -8.93
C LYS A 47 2.14 13.06 -8.12
N LYS A 48 1.70 13.10 -6.86
CA LYS A 48 1.95 14.24 -5.97
C LYS A 48 3.44 14.43 -5.69
N HIS A 49 4.15 13.36 -5.33
CA HIS A 49 5.60 13.41 -5.13
C HIS A 49 6.38 13.74 -6.39
N PHE A 50 5.95 13.23 -7.55
CA PHE A 50 6.53 13.58 -8.83
C PHE A 50 6.38 15.09 -9.10
N LEU A 51 5.19 15.65 -8.91
CA LEU A 51 4.95 17.08 -9.13
C LEU A 51 5.66 17.98 -8.10
N GLU A 52 5.77 17.56 -6.84
CA GLU A 52 6.57 18.26 -5.81
C GLU A 52 8.05 18.35 -6.19
N ALA A 53 8.58 17.37 -6.93
CA ALA A 53 9.97 17.38 -7.41
C ALA A 53 10.22 18.38 -8.56
N TYR A 54 9.18 18.88 -9.23
CA TYR A 54 9.27 19.85 -10.33
C TYR A 54 8.93 21.28 -9.92
N ASP A 55 8.46 21.53 -8.69
CA ASP A 55 7.84 22.82 -8.32
C ASP A 55 8.80 23.89 -7.76
N ALA A 56 10.08 23.93 -8.16
CA ALA A 56 10.94 25.04 -7.74
C ALA A 56 12.15 25.40 -8.63
N GLY A 57 12.34 24.80 -9.82
CA GLY A 57 13.60 25.07 -10.52
C GLY A 57 13.74 24.71 -11.99
N ASP A 58 12.67 24.37 -12.71
CA ASP A 58 12.82 23.93 -14.12
C ASP A 58 12.38 24.99 -15.15
N ASP A 59 12.55 26.27 -14.83
CA ASP A 59 12.47 27.39 -15.79
C ASP A 59 13.81 27.67 -16.49
N ILE A 60 14.82 26.80 -16.32
CA ILE A 60 16.17 27.01 -16.84
C ILE A 60 16.28 26.80 -18.37
N TYR A 61 15.23 26.34 -19.03
CA TYR A 61 15.22 26.09 -20.48
C TYR A 61 14.25 26.99 -21.27
N ASN A 62 13.67 28.03 -20.64
CA ASN A 62 12.81 28.98 -21.36
C ASN A 62 13.58 30.05 -22.16
N GLU A 63 14.92 30.05 -22.15
CA GLU A 63 15.76 31.00 -22.92
C GLU A 63 16.87 30.32 -23.75
N LEU A 64 16.53 29.34 -24.60
CA LEU A 64 17.41 28.87 -25.66
C LEU A 64 16.73 28.86 -27.03
#